data_AF-A0A521S181-F1
#
_entry.id   AF-A0A521S181-F1
#
_cell.length_a   1.000
_cell.length_b   1.000
_cell.length_c   1.000
_cell.angle_alpha   90.00
_cell.angle_beta   90.00
_cell.angle_gamma   90.00
#
_symmetry.space_group_name_H-M   'P 1'
#
loop_
_entity.id
_entity.type
_entity.pdbx_description
1 polymer ?
#
loop_
_entity_poly.entity_id
_entity_poly.type
_entity_poly.pdbx_seq_one_letter_code
_entity_poly.pdbx_strand_id
1 'polypeptide(L)'
;MRKKIFRWLGREFVSLSSEGKAATATQEASAIFRRFDQELRETGLSLDHTVRTRLWGKDRESRNLGSDERVKVLSGKARSASSSYIAPEHFDSNALVALDLLAMRPSRPGLDKILKEYDPPIVPLRYLIYDSVVFLSGVTAVLPTLKDQLADILPRITGSLTDAGSSWNEVAKVSFFLHRSQRLEILKELF
;
A
#
# COMPACT_ATOMS: atom_id res chain seq x y z
N MET A 1 -1.27 10.19 -15.56
CA MET A 1 -1.37 10.27 -14.08
C MET A 1 -2.83 10.53 -13.73
N ARG A 2 -3.35 9.84 -12.71
CA ARG A 2 -4.73 10.00 -12.24
C ARG A 2 -4.70 10.53 -10.81
N LYS A 3 -5.52 11.55 -10.51
CA LYS A 3 -5.70 12.16 -9.20
C LYS A 3 -7.17 12.18 -8.83
N LYS A 4 -7.49 11.79 -7.61
CA LYS A 4 -8.86 11.85 -7.05
C LYS A 4 -8.81 12.34 -5.62
N ILE A 5 -9.62 13.34 -5.31
CA ILE A 5 -9.84 13.84 -3.95
C ILE A 5 -11.23 13.40 -3.52
N PHE A 6 -11.36 12.83 -2.33
CA PHE A 6 -12.64 12.33 -1.83
C PHE A 6 -12.67 12.29 -0.30
N ARG A 7 -13.88 12.24 0.27
CA ARG A 7 -14.10 12.04 1.70
C ARG A 7 -14.53 10.61 1.99
N TRP A 8 -13.97 10.01 3.03
CA TRP A 8 -14.30 8.67 3.50
C TRP A 8 -13.88 8.54 4.97
N LEU A 9 -14.59 7.74 5.78
CA LEU A 9 -14.27 7.54 7.21
C LEU A 9 -14.03 8.84 8.00
N GLY A 10 -14.79 9.91 7.68
CA GLY A 10 -14.64 11.22 8.32
C GLY A 10 -13.35 11.98 7.99
N ARG A 11 -12.59 11.57 6.98
CA ARG A 11 -11.33 12.20 6.55
C ARG A 11 -11.33 12.47 5.04
N GLU A 12 -10.49 13.42 4.63
CA GLU A 12 -10.22 13.70 3.21
C GLU A 12 -9.00 12.89 2.76
N PHE A 13 -9.11 12.30 1.58
CA PHE A 13 -8.09 11.49 0.95
C PHE A 13 -7.72 12.05 -0.42
N VAL A 14 -6.43 11.96 -0.74
CA VAL A 14 -5.91 12.20 -2.10
C VAL A 14 -5.33 10.87 -2.59
N SER A 15 -5.95 10.32 -3.64
CA SER A 15 -5.46 9.14 -4.35
C SER A 15 -4.74 9.57 -5.62
N LEU A 16 -3.52 9.07 -5.81
CA LEU A 16 -2.69 9.28 -6.98
C LEU A 16 -2.30 7.93 -7.60
N SER A 17 -2.28 7.85 -8.92
CA SER A 17 -1.90 6.63 -9.66
C SER A 17 -1.14 7.01 -10.92
N SER A 18 -0.02 6.33 -11.18
CA SER A 18 0.83 6.62 -12.33
C SER A 18 1.73 5.44 -12.70
N GLU A 19 1.92 5.26 -14.00
CA GLU A 19 2.97 4.39 -14.55
C GLU A 19 4.29 5.16 -14.72
N GLY A 20 5.38 4.40 -14.76
CA GLY A 20 6.73 4.86 -15.06
C GLY A 20 6.89 5.33 -16.50
N LYS A 21 7.97 6.08 -16.76
CA LYS A 21 8.33 6.60 -18.10
C LYS A 21 9.84 6.72 -18.29
N ALA A 22 10.63 5.90 -17.62
CA ALA A 22 12.09 6.05 -17.55
C ALA A 22 12.79 4.74 -17.93
N ALA A 23 14.12 4.78 -18.05
CA ALA A 23 14.88 3.64 -18.56
C ALA A 23 14.92 2.45 -17.57
N THR A 24 14.85 2.71 -16.26
CA THR A 24 14.93 1.67 -15.23
C THR A 24 13.80 1.78 -14.21
N ALA A 25 13.42 0.65 -13.60
CA ALA A 25 12.38 0.60 -12.56
C ALA A 25 12.66 1.56 -11.38
N THR A 26 13.92 1.70 -10.96
CA THR A 26 14.35 2.66 -9.93
C THR A 26 14.08 4.10 -10.36
N GLN A 27 14.50 4.47 -11.57
CA GLN A 27 14.28 5.82 -12.11
C GLN A 27 12.79 6.12 -12.29
N GLU A 28 12.03 5.13 -12.73
CA GLU A 28 10.59 5.23 -12.87
C GLU A 28 9.90 5.48 -11.53
N ALA A 29 10.18 4.67 -10.50
CA ALA A 29 9.64 4.86 -9.17
C ALA A 29 9.99 6.24 -8.60
N SER A 30 11.27 6.64 -8.69
CA SER A 30 11.75 7.95 -8.22
C SER A 30 11.06 9.11 -8.93
N ALA A 31 10.88 9.01 -10.25
CA ALA A 31 10.17 10.02 -11.03
C ALA A 31 8.67 10.08 -10.70
N ILE A 32 8.03 8.93 -10.43
CA ILE A 32 6.63 8.90 -9.99
C ILE A 32 6.47 9.60 -8.63
N PHE A 33 7.32 9.29 -7.65
CA PHE A 33 7.21 9.92 -6.32
C PHE A 33 7.45 11.42 -6.34
N ARG A 34 8.39 11.92 -7.17
CA ARG A 34 8.56 13.37 -7.36
C ARG A 34 7.29 14.04 -7.88
N ARG A 35 6.61 13.42 -8.86
CA ARG A 35 5.32 13.92 -9.36
C ARG A 35 4.24 13.83 -8.28
N PHE A 36 4.20 12.76 -7.50
CA PHE A 36 3.24 12.62 -6.41
C PHE A 36 3.43 13.68 -5.33
N ASP A 37 4.67 13.99 -4.92
CA ASP A 37 4.92 15.05 -3.94
C ASP A 37 4.45 16.42 -4.46
N GLN A 38 4.71 16.73 -5.73
CA GLN A 38 4.20 17.96 -6.37
C GLN A 38 2.67 18.03 -6.31
N GLU A 39 1.98 16.96 -6.73
CA GLU A 39 0.52 16.89 -6.73
C GLU A 39 -0.10 16.98 -5.32
N LEU A 40 0.59 16.45 -4.30
CA LEU A 40 0.17 16.58 -2.91
C LEU A 40 0.36 18.02 -2.39
N ARG A 41 1.47 18.67 -2.74
CA ARG A 41 1.76 20.06 -2.34
C ARG A 41 0.71 21.04 -2.86
N GLU A 42 0.17 20.83 -4.06
CA GLU A 42 -0.95 21.61 -4.59
C GLU A 42 -2.22 21.54 -3.73
N THR A 43 -2.35 20.48 -2.92
CA THR A 43 -3.45 20.31 -1.96
C THR A 43 -3.06 20.66 -0.53
N GLY A 44 -1.89 21.25 -0.30
CA GLY A 44 -1.36 21.52 1.04
C GLY A 44 -1.01 20.26 1.82
N LEU A 45 -0.69 19.17 1.13
CA LEU A 45 -0.15 17.92 1.69
C LEU A 45 1.28 17.70 1.20
N SER A 46 1.89 16.59 1.61
CA SER A 46 3.22 16.14 1.20
C SER A 46 3.28 14.62 1.30
N LEU A 47 4.39 14.00 0.86
CA LEU A 47 4.59 12.56 1.06
C LEU A 47 4.51 12.09 2.53
N ASP A 48 4.70 12.98 3.51
CA ASP A 48 4.53 12.64 4.95
C ASP A 48 3.09 12.19 5.27
N HIS A 49 2.12 12.65 4.49
CA HIS A 49 0.70 12.32 4.66
C HIS A 49 0.31 11.00 3.99
N THR A 50 1.26 10.30 3.39
CA THR A 50 1.05 8.99 2.75
C THR A 50 0.66 7.96 3.80
N VAL A 51 -0.52 7.35 3.63
CA VAL A 51 -1.04 6.28 4.51
C VAL A 51 -0.96 4.91 3.85
N ARG A 52 -1.05 4.84 2.52
CA ARG A 52 -0.94 3.58 1.79
C ARG A 52 -0.26 3.74 0.44
N THR A 53 0.55 2.75 0.07
CA THR A 53 1.04 2.59 -1.30
C THR A 53 0.83 1.18 -1.85
N ARG A 54 0.65 1.09 -3.17
CA ARG A 54 0.69 -0.17 -3.92
C ARG A 54 1.70 -0.02 -5.04
N LEU A 55 2.61 -0.98 -5.15
CA LEU A 55 3.60 -1.03 -6.22
C LEU A 55 3.30 -2.21 -7.13
N TRP A 56 3.30 -1.96 -8.41
CA TRP A 56 3.14 -2.95 -9.46
C TRP A 56 4.46 -3.02 -10.21
N GLY A 57 5.08 -4.19 -10.29
CA GLY A 57 6.22 -4.45 -11.16
C GLY A 57 5.79 -5.30 -12.33
N LYS A 58 6.32 -4.99 -13.52
CA LYS A 58 6.13 -5.80 -14.73
C LYS A 58 6.66 -7.22 -14.54
N ASP A 59 7.78 -7.33 -13.84
CA ASP A 59 8.45 -8.57 -13.44
C ASP A 59 8.99 -8.49 -11.99
N ARG A 60 9.69 -9.53 -11.56
CA ARG A 60 10.27 -9.62 -10.21
C ARG A 60 11.36 -8.57 -9.97
N GLU A 61 12.24 -8.36 -10.93
CA GLU A 61 13.35 -7.41 -10.82
C GLU A 61 12.81 -5.99 -10.67
N SER A 62 11.91 -5.59 -11.56
CA SER A 62 11.23 -4.30 -11.54
C SER A 62 10.49 -4.07 -10.24
N ARG A 63 9.78 -5.09 -9.73
CA ARG A 63 9.10 -5.03 -8.43
C ARG A 63 10.08 -4.78 -7.29
N ASN A 64 11.22 -5.47 -7.28
CA ASN A 64 12.24 -5.34 -6.23
C ASN A 64 12.86 -3.95 -6.26
N LEU A 65 13.39 -3.54 -7.42
CA LEU A 65 14.03 -2.24 -7.61
C LEU A 65 13.09 -1.07 -7.27
N GLY A 66 11.84 -1.14 -7.73
CA GLY A 66 10.84 -0.12 -7.38
C GLY A 66 10.50 -0.13 -5.89
N SER A 67 10.48 -1.30 -5.23
CA SER A 67 10.21 -1.39 -3.79
C SER A 67 11.37 -0.82 -2.97
N ASP A 68 12.61 -1.05 -3.38
CA ASP A 68 13.80 -0.48 -2.75
C ASP A 68 13.81 1.05 -2.84
N GLU A 69 13.46 1.60 -4.01
CA GLU A 69 13.31 3.04 -4.19
C GLU A 69 12.19 3.60 -3.32
N ARG A 70 11.04 2.92 -3.24
CA ARG A 70 9.94 3.30 -2.35
C ARG A 70 10.38 3.36 -0.89
N VAL A 71 11.19 2.41 -0.41
CA VAL A 71 11.69 2.41 0.97
C VAL A 71 12.57 3.62 1.26
N LYS A 72 13.42 4.02 0.31
CA LYS A 72 14.26 5.22 0.44
C LYS A 72 13.41 6.49 0.50
N VAL A 73 12.49 6.64 -0.45
CA VAL A 73 11.66 7.84 -0.61
C VAL A 73 10.64 7.97 0.53
N LEU A 74 9.96 6.89 0.91
CA LEU A 74 8.96 6.86 1.98
C LEU A 74 9.57 6.45 3.31
N SER A 75 10.63 7.15 3.71
CA SER A 75 11.31 6.99 4.99
C SER A 75 10.84 8.05 6.02
N GLY A 76 11.23 7.89 7.29
CA GLY A 76 10.84 8.81 8.37
C GLY A 76 9.32 9.00 8.48
N LYS A 77 8.86 10.26 8.41
CA LYS A 77 7.44 10.61 8.49
C LYS A 77 6.63 10.15 7.27
N ALA A 78 7.25 9.88 6.12
CA ALA A 78 6.56 9.41 4.92
C ALA A 78 6.26 7.90 4.91
N ARG A 79 6.77 7.14 5.89
CA ARG A 79 6.51 5.69 6.01
C ARG A 79 5.01 5.38 6.02
N SER A 80 4.62 4.37 5.26
CA SER A 80 3.21 4.04 5.01
C SER A 80 2.96 2.54 4.96
N ALA A 81 1.69 2.14 5.12
CA ALA A 81 1.29 0.76 4.86
C ALA A 81 1.51 0.47 3.38
N SER A 82 2.05 -0.70 3.04
CA SER A 82 2.36 -0.96 1.63
C SER A 82 2.20 -2.41 1.22
N SER A 83 2.16 -2.58 -0.10
CA SER A 83 2.06 -3.86 -0.78
C SER A 83 2.75 -3.75 -2.14
N SER A 84 3.31 -4.85 -2.63
CA SER A 84 3.97 -4.91 -3.93
C SER A 84 3.57 -6.18 -4.65
N TYR A 85 3.37 -6.10 -5.96
CA TYR A 85 2.88 -7.19 -6.80
C TYR A 85 3.71 -7.31 -8.07
N ILE A 86 3.77 -8.53 -8.60
CA ILE A 86 4.23 -8.79 -9.98
C ILE A 86 2.97 -8.94 -10.81
N ALA A 87 2.71 -7.99 -11.71
CA ALA A 87 1.45 -7.90 -12.44
C ALA A 87 1.68 -7.27 -13.82
N PRO A 88 2.22 -8.02 -14.81
CA PRO A 88 2.50 -7.49 -16.14
C PRO A 88 1.24 -6.98 -16.87
N GLU A 89 0.07 -7.57 -16.60
CA GLU A 89 -1.22 -7.13 -17.17
C GLU A 89 -1.78 -5.86 -16.52
N HIS A 90 -1.13 -5.32 -15.49
CA HIS A 90 -1.57 -4.06 -14.88
C HIS A 90 -1.25 -2.83 -15.75
N PHE A 91 -0.35 -2.97 -16.72
CA PHE A 91 0.25 -1.86 -17.44
C PHE A 91 -0.44 -1.62 -18.78
N ASP A 92 -0.83 -0.37 -19.03
CA ASP A 92 -1.31 0.10 -20.34
C ASP A 92 -0.13 0.56 -21.23
N SER A 93 1.08 0.65 -20.68
CA SER A 93 2.29 1.09 -21.39
C SER A 93 3.47 0.11 -21.25
N ASN A 94 4.62 0.51 -21.79
CA ASN A 94 5.87 -0.25 -21.65
C ASN A 94 6.60 -0.04 -20.31
N ALA A 95 6.00 0.69 -19.36
CA ALA A 95 6.60 0.94 -18.05
C ALA A 95 6.98 -0.36 -17.32
N LEU A 96 7.99 -0.25 -16.45
CA LEU A 96 8.48 -1.34 -15.62
C LEU A 96 7.79 -1.34 -14.24
N VAL A 97 7.44 -0.16 -13.75
CA VAL A 97 6.72 0.01 -12.48
C VAL A 97 5.53 0.96 -12.58
N ALA A 98 4.48 0.65 -11.83
CA ALA A 98 3.36 1.55 -11.57
C ALA A 98 3.17 1.69 -10.06
N LEU A 99 2.69 2.85 -9.64
CA LEU A 99 2.47 3.17 -8.23
C LEU A 99 1.08 3.76 -8.03
N ASP A 100 0.41 3.27 -7.00
CA ASP A 100 -0.74 3.93 -6.38
C ASP A 100 -0.32 4.47 -5.02
N LEU A 101 -0.70 5.71 -4.73
CA LEU A 101 -0.47 6.39 -3.46
C LEU A 101 -1.81 6.91 -2.92
N LEU A 102 -2.04 6.67 -1.63
CA LEU A 102 -3.13 7.25 -0.88
C LEU A 102 -2.52 8.12 0.23
N ALA A 103 -2.81 9.41 0.19
CA ALA A 103 -2.54 10.35 1.27
C ALA A 103 -3.85 10.69 2.01
N MET A 104 -3.75 10.95 3.31
CA MET A 104 -4.88 11.34 4.14
C MET A 104 -4.59 12.67 4.82
N ARG A 105 -5.54 13.60 4.78
CA ARG A 105 -5.46 14.83 5.58
C ARG A 105 -5.86 14.51 7.03
N PRO A 106 -5.01 14.79 8.04
CA PRO A 106 -5.39 14.64 9.42
C PRO A 106 -6.43 15.70 9.83
N SER A 107 -7.24 15.41 10.84
CA SER A 107 -8.18 16.37 11.44
C SER A 107 -7.50 17.57 12.08
N ARG A 108 -6.23 17.41 12.47
CA ARG A 108 -5.40 18.45 13.08
C ARG A 108 -4.06 18.55 12.35
N PRO A 109 -3.62 19.76 11.97
CA PRO A 109 -2.29 19.97 11.41
C PRO A 109 -1.19 19.42 12.34
N GLY A 110 -0.16 18.81 11.76
CA GLY A 110 1.00 18.32 12.51
C GLY A 110 0.79 17.01 13.29
N LEU A 111 -0.38 16.35 13.16
CA LEU A 111 -0.57 15.02 13.74
C LEU A 111 0.39 14.02 13.09
N ASP A 112 1.10 13.25 13.92
CA ASP A 112 2.04 12.23 13.47
C ASP A 112 1.38 10.84 13.39
N LYS A 113 1.89 10.01 12.47
CA LYS A 113 1.48 8.62 12.34
C LYS A 113 2.09 7.77 13.45
N ILE A 114 1.31 6.86 14.02
CA ILE A 114 1.83 5.79 14.87
C ILE A 114 2.21 4.63 13.97
N LEU A 115 3.50 4.37 13.83
CA LEU A 115 4.03 3.29 13.00
C LEU A 115 4.27 2.05 13.87
N LYS A 116 3.86 0.87 13.38
CA LYS A 116 4.05 -0.40 14.07
C LYS A 116 4.80 -1.38 13.18
N GLU A 117 5.96 -1.80 13.66
CA GLU A 117 6.81 -2.80 12.99
C GLU A 117 6.39 -4.23 13.34
N TYR A 118 6.96 -5.17 12.60
CA TYR A 118 7.10 -6.54 13.07
C TYR A 118 8.27 -6.63 14.07
N ASP A 119 8.29 -7.73 14.83
CA ASP A 119 9.43 -8.11 15.67
C ASP A 119 9.91 -9.52 15.26
N PRO A 120 11.10 -9.66 14.64
CA PRO A 120 12.03 -8.59 14.27
C PRO A 120 11.49 -7.70 13.12
N PRO A 121 12.01 -6.46 12.97
CA PRO A 121 11.56 -5.55 11.91
C PRO A 121 11.79 -6.11 10.50
N ILE A 122 10.74 -6.08 9.68
CA ILE A 122 10.78 -6.41 8.25
C ILE A 122 10.10 -5.31 7.44
N VAL A 123 10.44 -5.22 6.14
CA VAL A 123 9.75 -4.33 5.21
C VAL A 123 8.66 -5.11 4.47
N PRO A 124 7.43 -4.57 4.40
CA PRO A 124 6.97 -3.28 4.94
C PRO A 124 6.59 -3.35 6.43
N LEU A 125 6.42 -2.18 7.06
CA LEU A 125 5.86 -2.07 8.42
C LEU A 125 4.53 -2.84 8.53
N ARG A 126 4.19 -3.34 9.72
CA ARG A 126 3.03 -4.19 9.94
C ARG A 126 1.72 -3.44 9.70
N TYR A 127 1.55 -2.31 10.40
CA TYR A 127 0.44 -1.39 10.21
C TYR A 127 0.79 0.00 10.73
N LEU A 128 -0.03 0.98 10.36
CA LEU A 128 0.02 2.30 10.97
C LEU A 128 -1.37 2.75 11.41
N ILE A 129 -1.38 3.62 12.41
CA ILE A 129 -2.56 4.37 12.81
C ILE A 129 -2.27 5.82 12.45
N TYR A 130 -3.19 6.44 11.71
CA TYR A 130 -3.15 7.87 11.47
C TYR A 130 -4.49 8.48 11.83
N ASP A 131 -4.48 9.39 12.81
CA ASP A 131 -5.69 9.98 13.35
C ASP A 131 -6.67 8.88 13.81
N SER A 132 -7.87 8.80 13.23
CA SER A 132 -8.90 7.80 13.57
C SER A 132 -8.92 6.58 12.64
N VAL A 133 -7.89 6.36 11.82
CA VAL A 133 -7.90 5.31 10.78
C VAL A 133 -6.67 4.40 10.89
N VAL A 134 -6.92 3.09 10.82
CA VAL A 134 -5.89 2.05 10.82
C VAL A 134 -5.64 1.57 9.38
N PHE A 135 -4.37 1.47 8.98
CA PHE A 135 -3.95 0.96 7.68
C PHE A 135 -2.98 -0.21 7.84
N LEU A 136 -3.38 -1.38 7.35
CA LEU A 136 -2.53 -2.58 7.34
C LEU A 136 -1.77 -2.70 6.02
N SER A 137 -0.50 -3.09 6.12
CA SER A 137 0.29 -3.52 4.96
C SER A 137 -0.23 -4.85 4.42
N GLY A 138 0.18 -5.19 3.19
CA GLY A 138 -0.12 -6.49 2.61
C GLY A 138 0.53 -7.62 3.41
N VAL A 139 -0.25 -8.65 3.73
CA VAL A 139 0.23 -9.89 4.34
C VAL A 139 0.16 -10.99 3.29
N THR A 140 1.21 -11.78 3.18
CA THR A 140 1.30 -12.89 2.24
C THR A 140 1.86 -14.13 2.94
N ALA A 141 1.54 -15.30 2.40
CA ALA A 141 2.05 -16.59 2.83
C ALA A 141 2.37 -17.43 1.59
N VAL A 142 3.50 -18.14 1.61
CA VAL A 142 3.88 -19.07 0.54
C VAL A 142 3.54 -20.47 1.01
N LEU A 143 2.28 -20.85 0.81
CA LEU A 143 1.73 -22.16 1.20
C LEU A 143 1.01 -22.81 0.01
N PRO A 144 0.89 -24.15 -0.03
CA PRO A 144 0.45 -24.87 -1.24
C PRO A 144 -0.96 -24.53 -1.72
N THR A 145 -1.90 -24.28 -0.80
CA THR A 145 -3.30 -24.00 -1.14
C THR A 145 -3.74 -22.63 -0.67
N LEU A 146 -4.76 -22.05 -1.33
CA LEU A 146 -5.36 -20.79 -0.89
C LEU A 146 -5.94 -20.90 0.53
N LYS A 147 -6.49 -22.07 0.89
CA LYS A 147 -6.99 -22.36 2.24
C LYS A 147 -5.87 -22.25 3.28
N ASP A 148 -4.73 -22.89 3.04
CA ASP A 148 -3.59 -22.83 3.96
C ASP A 148 -3.02 -21.41 4.04
N GLN A 149 -2.95 -20.70 2.91
CA GLN A 149 -2.55 -19.29 2.89
C GLN A 149 -3.47 -18.42 3.74
N LEU A 150 -4.79 -18.54 3.60
CA LEU A 150 -5.74 -17.77 4.40
C LEU A 150 -5.73 -18.15 5.88
N ALA A 151 -5.53 -19.43 6.19
CA ALA A 151 -5.36 -19.90 7.56
C ALA A 151 -4.14 -19.29 8.26
N ASP A 152 -3.06 -18.96 7.52
CA ASP A 152 -1.92 -18.20 8.04
C ASP A 152 -2.18 -16.68 8.07
N ILE A 153 -2.72 -16.14 6.97
CA ILE A 153 -2.85 -14.69 6.75
C ILE A 153 -3.90 -14.06 7.67
N LEU A 154 -5.08 -14.67 7.81
CA LEU A 154 -6.20 -14.06 8.53
C LEU A 154 -5.93 -13.90 10.04
N PRO A 155 -5.33 -14.87 10.76
CA PRO A 155 -4.93 -14.66 12.15
C PRO A 155 -3.93 -13.53 12.33
N ARG A 156 -2.98 -13.36 11.41
CA ARG A 156 -1.99 -12.26 11.45
C ARG A 156 -2.64 -10.90 11.28
N ILE A 157 -3.58 -10.79 10.34
CA ILE A 157 -4.40 -9.59 10.15
C ILE A 157 -5.26 -9.33 11.39
N THR A 158 -5.90 -10.36 11.93
CA THR A 158 -6.72 -10.27 13.16
C THR A 158 -5.90 -9.72 14.31
N GLY A 159 -4.70 -10.27 14.55
CA GLY A 159 -3.79 -9.75 15.56
C GLY A 159 -3.41 -8.28 15.32
N SER A 160 -3.20 -7.87 14.07
CA SER A 160 -2.93 -6.45 13.75
C SER A 160 -4.10 -5.53 14.04
N LEU A 161 -5.33 -5.98 13.77
CA LEU A 161 -6.54 -5.23 14.10
C LEU A 161 -6.68 -5.10 15.62
N THR A 162 -6.55 -6.22 16.35
CA THR A 162 -6.63 -6.24 17.82
C THR A 162 -5.58 -5.33 18.46
N ASP A 163 -4.32 -5.42 18.03
CA ASP A 163 -3.22 -4.59 18.57
C ASP A 163 -3.43 -3.10 18.29
N ALA A 164 -4.16 -2.76 17.21
CA ALA A 164 -4.53 -1.40 16.86
C ALA A 164 -5.80 -0.91 17.59
N GLY A 165 -6.41 -1.73 18.44
CA GLY A 165 -7.66 -1.43 19.13
C GLY A 165 -8.89 -1.50 18.23
N SER A 166 -8.85 -2.34 17.19
CA SER A 166 -9.93 -2.51 16.21
C SER A 166 -10.29 -3.99 15.99
N SER A 167 -11.21 -4.27 15.07
CA SER A 167 -11.72 -5.60 14.75
C SER A 167 -12.16 -5.71 13.29
N TRP A 168 -12.44 -6.94 12.85
CA TRP A 168 -13.00 -7.19 11.51
C TRP A 168 -14.33 -6.47 11.27
N ASN A 169 -15.15 -6.26 12.31
CA ASN A 169 -16.43 -5.55 12.20
C ASN A 169 -16.27 -4.07 11.83
N GLU A 170 -15.08 -3.51 12.04
CA GLU A 170 -14.76 -2.11 11.73
C GLU A 170 -14.00 -1.97 10.41
N VAL A 171 -13.68 -3.08 9.74
CA VAL A 171 -12.95 -3.06 8.46
C VAL A 171 -13.84 -2.51 7.36
N ALA A 172 -13.55 -1.28 6.96
CA ALA A 172 -14.31 -0.60 5.91
C ALA A 172 -13.90 -0.99 4.47
N LYS A 173 -12.69 -1.54 4.27
CA LYS A 173 -12.21 -2.00 2.97
C LYS A 173 -11.14 -3.08 3.11
N VAL A 174 -11.38 -4.21 2.46
CA VAL A 174 -10.38 -5.26 2.24
C VAL A 174 -10.08 -5.38 0.75
N SER A 175 -8.88 -5.84 0.40
CA SER A 175 -8.50 -6.12 -0.99
C SER A 175 -7.67 -7.39 -1.03
N PHE A 176 -8.10 -8.35 -1.84
CA PHE A 176 -7.40 -9.61 -2.05
C PHE A 176 -6.75 -9.60 -3.43
N PHE A 177 -5.49 -10.06 -3.48
CA PHE A 177 -4.75 -10.20 -4.72
C PHE A 177 -4.41 -11.67 -4.88
N LEU A 178 -5.14 -12.29 -5.80
CA LEU A 178 -5.05 -13.71 -6.06
C LEU A 178 -4.07 -13.97 -7.20
N HIS A 179 -3.28 -15.03 -7.07
CA HIS A 179 -2.54 -15.57 -8.21
C HIS A 179 -3.55 -16.03 -9.27
N ARG A 180 -3.20 -15.94 -10.56
CA ARG A 180 -4.12 -16.26 -11.67
C ARG A 180 -4.62 -17.71 -11.68
N SER A 181 -3.92 -18.61 -11.00
CA SER A 181 -4.35 -19.99 -10.81
C SER A 181 -5.44 -20.16 -9.76
N GLN A 182 -5.75 -19.12 -8.98
CA GLN A 182 -6.78 -19.14 -7.95
C GLN A 182 -8.07 -18.52 -8.47
N ARG A 183 -9.20 -19.04 -7.97
CA ARG A 183 -10.54 -18.59 -8.35
C ARG A 183 -11.14 -17.73 -7.25
N LEU A 184 -11.86 -16.68 -7.64
CA LEU A 184 -12.51 -15.75 -6.71
C LEU A 184 -13.58 -16.46 -5.86
N GLU A 185 -14.23 -17.46 -6.42
CA GLU A 185 -15.26 -18.25 -5.75
C GLU A 185 -14.70 -18.97 -4.53
N ILE A 186 -13.50 -19.56 -4.66
CA ILE A 186 -12.82 -20.24 -3.54
C ILE A 186 -12.49 -19.23 -2.44
N LEU A 187 -12.08 -18.01 -2.79
CA LEU A 187 -11.85 -16.96 -1.79
C LEU A 187 -13.13 -16.62 -1.03
N LYS A 188 -14.27 -16.49 -1.72
CA LYS A 188 -15.57 -16.17 -1.09
C LYS A 188 -16.09 -17.26 -0.17
N GLU A 189 -15.73 -18.52 -0.42
CA GLU A 189 -16.08 -19.63 0.47
C GLU A 189 -15.22 -19.63 1.76
N LEU A 190 -14.03 -19.02 1.71
CA LEU A 190 -13.05 -19.05 2.80
C LEU A 190 -13.03 -17.76 3.65
N PHE A 191 -13.63 -16.67 3.19
CA PHE A 191 -13.64 -15.34 3.84
C PHE A 191 -15.05 -14.75 3.87
#